data_AF-A0ABC9W5Z1-F1
#
_entry.id   AF-A0ABC9W5Z1-F1
#
_cell.length_a   1.000
_cell.length_b   1.000
_cell.length_c   1.000
_cell.angle_alpha   90.00
_cell.angle_beta   90.00
_cell.angle_gamma   90.00
#
_symmetry.space_group_name_H-M   'P 1'
#
loop_
_entity.id
_entity.type
_entity.pdbx_description
1 polymer ?
#
loop_
_entity_poly.entity_id
_entity_poly.type
_entity_poly.pdbx_seq_one_letter_code
_entity_poly.pdbx_strand_id
1 'polypeptide(L)'
;MSKWRSVTSGVPQGSVLGPALFNIFVGNMDSGIECTLSKFADDTKLCGAVHTLEGRDAIQRDLDRLERWAHMNLMKFYKAKCKVLHMSQGNPKHNYRLGGEQIKSSPEEKDLRVSIDEKLNMTQQCMLAAQKSNRVLGCIKRSVTSRLREGILPLYSALMRPHLEYCVQLWGPSTRKTWT
;
A
#
# COMPACT_ATOMS: atom_id res chain seq x y z
N MET A 1 -24.18 13.17 27.48
CA MET A 1 -22.81 12.62 27.58
C MET A 1 -22.88 11.10 27.49
N SER A 2 -21.96 10.46 26.76
CA SER A 2 -21.90 8.99 26.70
C SER A 2 -21.45 8.42 28.04
N LYS A 3 -21.87 7.18 28.34
CA LYS A 3 -21.45 6.46 29.56
C LYS A 3 -20.10 5.79 29.33
N TRP A 4 -19.26 5.72 30.37
CA TRP A 4 -18.01 4.96 30.37
C TRP A 4 -18.27 3.48 30.03
N ARG A 5 -17.39 2.88 29.22
CA ARG A 5 -17.40 1.45 28.88
C ARG A 5 -15.98 0.91 28.98
N SER A 6 -15.86 -0.31 29.50
CA SER A 6 -14.59 -1.04 29.50
C SER A 6 -14.24 -1.46 28.06
N VAL A 7 -12.97 -1.30 27.69
CA VAL A 7 -12.41 -1.74 26.40
C VAL A 7 -11.44 -2.88 26.70
N THR A 8 -11.82 -4.10 26.35
CA THR A 8 -11.05 -5.32 26.64
C THR A 8 -10.02 -5.66 25.58
N SER A 9 -10.08 -5.02 24.40
CA SER A 9 -9.16 -5.27 23.28
C SER A 9 -9.12 -4.07 22.33
N GLY A 10 -7.97 -3.88 21.67
CA GLY A 10 -7.74 -2.80 20.72
C GLY A 10 -7.34 -1.48 21.40
N VAL A 11 -7.09 -0.47 20.58
CA VAL A 11 -6.72 0.87 21.06
C VAL A 11 -7.76 1.88 20.58
N PRO A 12 -8.18 2.86 21.39
CA PRO A 12 -9.10 3.91 20.95
C PRO A 12 -8.60 4.61 19.68
N GLN A 13 -9.48 4.73 18.68
CA GLN A 13 -9.18 5.44 17.44
C GLN A 13 -8.92 6.92 17.76
N GLY A 14 -7.87 7.48 17.16
CA GLY A 14 -7.42 8.85 17.44
C GLY A 14 -6.49 8.96 18.66
N SER A 15 -6.16 7.86 19.33
CA SER A 15 -5.10 7.86 20.34
C SER A 15 -3.73 8.12 19.71
N VAL A 16 -2.91 8.94 20.38
CA VAL A 16 -1.55 9.27 19.95
C VAL A 16 -0.64 8.03 20.00
N LEU A 17 -0.84 7.15 20.97
CA LEU A 17 -0.02 5.94 21.16
C LEU A 17 -0.50 4.72 20.36
N GLY A 18 -1.74 4.72 19.85
CA GLY A 18 -2.30 3.57 19.15
C GLY A 18 -1.45 3.06 17.99
N PRO A 19 -0.96 3.92 17.08
CA PRO A 19 -0.09 3.48 16.00
C PRO A 19 1.22 2.83 16.47
N ALA A 20 1.86 3.39 17.51
CA ALA A 20 3.11 2.85 18.04
C ALA A 20 2.89 1.48 18.70
N LEU A 21 1.83 1.36 19.52
CA LEU A 21 1.46 0.09 20.15
C LEU A 21 1.10 -0.98 19.12
N PHE A 22 0.38 -0.60 18.06
CA PHE A 22 0.05 -1.50 16.97
C PHE A 22 1.31 -2.01 16.27
N ASN A 23 2.27 -1.12 15.96
CA ASN A 23 3.54 -1.52 15.33
C ASN A 23 4.37 -2.47 16.21
N ILE A 24 4.38 -2.26 17.53
CA ILE A 24 5.03 -3.18 18.48
C ILE A 24 4.34 -4.54 18.45
N PHE A 25 2.99 -4.55 18.47
CA PHE A 25 2.19 -5.76 18.48
C PHE A 25 2.41 -6.62 17.23
N VAL A 26 2.41 -6.02 16.03
CA VAL A 26 2.68 -6.73 14.76
C VAL A 26 4.19 -6.90 14.47
N GLY A 27 5.05 -6.51 15.41
CA GLY A 27 6.49 -6.41 15.24
C GLY A 27 7.16 -7.74 14.90
N ASN A 28 6.64 -8.85 15.43
CA ASN A 28 7.18 -10.20 15.23
C ASN A 28 6.48 -11.02 14.13
N MET A 29 5.56 -10.40 13.37
CA MET A 29 4.78 -11.08 12.31
C MET A 29 5.66 -11.72 11.22
N ASP A 30 6.85 -11.15 10.97
CA ASP A 30 7.85 -11.60 10.01
C ASP A 30 8.77 -12.71 10.53
N SER A 31 8.59 -13.14 11.78
CA SER A 31 9.40 -14.20 12.38
C SER A 31 9.28 -15.50 11.58
N GLY A 32 10.40 -15.91 10.97
CA GLY A 32 10.49 -17.13 10.18
C GLY A 32 9.87 -17.03 8.79
N ILE A 33 9.58 -15.83 8.28
CA ILE A 33 9.19 -15.61 6.89
C ILE A 33 10.44 -15.69 5.99
N GLU A 34 10.37 -16.49 4.92
CA GLU A 34 11.47 -16.72 3.96
C GLU A 34 11.50 -15.66 2.85
N CYS A 35 10.31 -15.25 2.39
CA CYS A 35 10.11 -14.26 1.36
C CYS A 35 10.28 -12.83 1.89
N THR A 36 10.22 -11.83 1.01
CA THR A 36 10.22 -10.43 1.44
C THR A 36 8.86 -10.04 2.00
N LEU A 37 8.79 -9.72 3.29
CA LEU A 37 7.60 -9.16 3.93
C LEU A 37 7.76 -7.63 4.12
N SER A 38 6.76 -6.86 3.69
CA SER A 38 6.66 -5.43 3.95
C SER A 38 5.36 -5.12 4.69
N LYS A 39 5.44 -4.27 5.73
CA LYS A 39 4.33 -3.92 6.62
C LYS A 39 4.13 -2.41 6.64
N PHE A 40 2.90 -1.94 6.53
CA PHE A 40 2.52 -0.55 6.75
C PHE A 40 1.16 -0.49 7.42
N ALA A 41 1.12 -0.16 8.72
CA ALA A 41 -0.09 -0.29 9.52
C ALA A 41 -0.72 -1.69 9.30
N ASP A 42 -2.02 -1.78 9.01
CA ASP A 42 -2.73 -3.02 8.75
C ASP A 42 -2.43 -3.65 7.37
N ASP A 43 -1.82 -2.91 6.44
CA ASP A 43 -1.43 -3.44 5.14
C ASP A 43 -0.14 -4.25 5.22
N THR A 44 -0.17 -5.49 4.73
CA THR A 44 0.98 -6.40 4.69
C THR A 44 1.15 -6.97 3.28
N LYS A 45 2.38 -7.03 2.79
CA LYS A 45 2.74 -7.55 1.46
C LYS A 45 3.80 -8.61 1.60
N LEU A 46 3.56 -9.73 0.94
CA LEU A 46 4.50 -10.84 0.81
C LEU A 46 4.93 -10.94 -0.66
N CYS A 47 6.23 -10.83 -0.90
CA CYS A 47 6.81 -10.83 -2.25
C CYS A 47 7.91 -11.88 -2.34
N GLY A 48 7.90 -12.70 -3.39
CA GLY A 48 8.91 -13.73 -3.62
C GLY A 48 9.06 -14.06 -5.11
N ALA A 49 10.21 -14.62 -5.48
CA ALA A 49 10.46 -15.09 -6.84
C ALA A 49 9.73 -16.41 -7.09
N VAL A 50 9.09 -16.56 -8.25
CA VAL A 50 8.22 -17.71 -8.57
C VAL A 50 8.70 -18.55 -9.76
N HIS A 51 9.95 -18.32 -10.21
CA HIS A 51 10.51 -19.04 -11.36
C HIS A 51 10.76 -20.51 -11.04
N THR A 52 11.04 -20.85 -9.78
CA THR A 52 11.24 -22.22 -9.30
C THR A 52 10.00 -22.72 -8.55
N LEU A 53 9.88 -24.05 -8.43
CA LEU A 53 8.86 -24.66 -7.56
C LEU A 53 9.09 -24.25 -6.11
N GLU A 54 10.34 -24.31 -5.64
CA GLU A 54 10.73 -23.92 -4.28
C GLU A 54 10.29 -22.50 -3.91
N GLY A 55 10.44 -21.52 -4.82
CA GLY A 55 10.02 -20.15 -4.55
C GLY A 55 8.50 -19.98 -4.45
N ARG A 56 7.73 -20.77 -5.20
CA ARG A 56 6.25 -20.81 -5.08
C ARG A 56 5.85 -21.45 -3.76
N ASP A 57 6.48 -22.56 -3.40
CA ASP A 57 6.21 -23.26 -2.16
C ASP A 57 6.59 -22.41 -0.95
N ALA A 58 7.69 -21.65 -1.01
CA ALA A 58 8.09 -20.69 0.01
C ALA A 58 7.01 -19.62 0.27
N ILE A 59 6.44 -19.03 -0.79
CA ILE A 59 5.34 -18.06 -0.65
C ILE A 59 4.12 -18.71 0.03
N GLN A 60 3.75 -19.93 -0.35
CA GLN A 60 2.62 -20.62 0.29
C GLN A 60 2.91 -20.94 1.76
N ARG A 61 4.11 -21.44 2.09
CA ARG A 61 4.53 -21.69 3.49
C ARG A 61 4.46 -20.42 4.33
N ASP A 62 4.89 -19.30 3.77
CA ASP A 62 4.86 -18.00 4.45
C ASP A 62 3.43 -17.47 4.62
N LEU A 63 2.54 -17.64 3.64
CA LEU A 63 1.10 -17.36 3.82
C LEU A 63 0.49 -18.20 4.95
N ASP A 64 0.86 -19.47 5.04
CA ASP A 64 0.39 -20.35 6.10
C ASP A 64 0.96 -19.94 7.47
N ARG A 65 2.21 -19.47 7.53
CA ARG A 65 2.82 -18.89 8.75
C ARG A 65 2.09 -17.63 9.18
N LEU A 66 1.79 -16.72 8.24
CA LEU A 66 1.04 -15.50 8.51
C LEU A 66 -0.36 -15.79 9.05
N GLU A 67 -1.10 -16.73 8.45
CA GLU A 67 -2.44 -17.12 8.93
C GLU A 67 -2.37 -17.70 10.36
N ARG A 68 -1.38 -18.57 10.64
CA ARG A 68 -1.16 -19.09 11.99
C ARG A 68 -0.83 -17.98 13.00
N TRP A 69 0.06 -17.05 12.63
CA TRP A 69 0.41 -15.91 13.46
C TRP A 69 -0.84 -15.07 13.76
N ALA A 70 -1.66 -14.77 12.75
CA ALA A 70 -2.89 -14.01 12.94
C ALA A 70 -3.83 -14.74 13.91
N HIS A 71 -4.01 -16.04 13.74
CA HIS A 71 -4.83 -16.86 14.63
C HIS A 71 -4.33 -16.83 16.09
N MET A 72 -3.03 -17.02 16.32
CA MET A 72 -2.42 -16.99 17.66
C MET A 72 -2.54 -15.62 18.33
N ASN A 73 -2.52 -14.54 17.54
CA ASN A 73 -2.64 -13.17 18.02
C ASN A 73 -4.08 -12.63 18.00
N LEU A 74 -5.08 -13.51 17.85
CA LEU A 74 -6.51 -13.16 17.82
C LEU A 74 -6.85 -12.12 16.74
N MET A 75 -6.10 -12.12 15.63
CA MET A 75 -6.31 -11.31 14.45
C MET A 75 -6.91 -12.16 13.31
N LYS A 76 -7.48 -11.48 12.32
CA LYS A 76 -8.00 -12.10 11.11
C LYS A 76 -7.68 -11.24 9.90
N PHE A 77 -7.08 -11.85 8.88
CA PHE A 77 -6.95 -11.18 7.59
C PHE A 77 -8.31 -11.01 6.93
N TYR A 78 -8.54 -9.84 6.35
CA TYR A 78 -9.72 -9.63 5.52
C TYR A 78 -9.50 -10.21 4.13
N LYS A 79 -9.63 -11.55 4.03
CA LYS A 79 -9.31 -12.36 2.83
C LYS A 79 -9.89 -11.82 1.52
N ALA A 80 -11.08 -11.21 1.55
CA ALA A 80 -11.70 -10.63 0.36
C ALA A 80 -10.91 -9.45 -0.25
N LYS A 81 -10.16 -8.71 0.58
CA LYS A 81 -9.23 -7.66 0.14
C LYS A 81 -7.83 -8.17 -0.18
N CYS A 82 -7.46 -9.38 0.22
CA CYS A 82 -6.19 -9.98 -0.16
C CYS A 82 -6.20 -10.31 -1.65
N LYS A 83 -5.14 -9.90 -2.36
CA LYS A 83 -5.01 -10.05 -3.82
C LYS A 83 -3.61 -10.54 -4.16
N VAL A 84 -3.51 -11.32 -5.23
CA VAL A 84 -2.22 -11.70 -5.82
C VAL A 84 -1.99 -10.86 -7.07
N LEU A 85 -0.90 -10.08 -7.05
CA LEU A 85 -0.42 -9.36 -8.23
C LEU A 85 0.73 -10.15 -8.85
N HIS A 86 0.51 -10.72 -10.03
CA HIS A 86 1.52 -11.47 -10.76
C HIS A 86 2.38 -10.55 -11.60
N MET A 87 3.57 -10.19 -11.10
CA MET A 87 4.48 -9.32 -11.83
C MET A 87 5.28 -10.09 -12.88
N SER A 88 5.58 -9.43 -14.01
CA SER A 88 6.35 -9.90 -15.18
C SER A 88 5.58 -10.78 -16.17
N GLN A 89 5.95 -10.66 -17.46
CA GLN A 89 5.29 -11.36 -18.57
C GLN A 89 5.47 -12.89 -18.52
N GLY A 90 6.55 -13.39 -17.91
CA GLY A 90 6.85 -14.82 -17.76
C GLY A 90 6.29 -15.45 -16.48
N ASN A 91 5.41 -14.76 -15.76
CA ASN A 91 4.88 -15.26 -14.50
C ASN A 91 3.98 -16.50 -14.73
N PRO A 92 4.20 -17.62 -14.01
CA PRO A 92 3.40 -18.84 -14.14
C PRO A 92 1.97 -18.71 -13.61
N LYS A 93 1.60 -17.58 -13.01
CA LYS A 93 0.27 -17.30 -12.44
C LYS A 93 -0.18 -18.38 -11.44
N HIS A 94 0.73 -18.81 -10.58
CA HIS A 94 0.47 -19.82 -9.55
C HIS A 94 -0.62 -19.35 -8.57
N ASN A 95 -1.51 -20.25 -8.18
CA ASN A 95 -2.62 -19.95 -7.27
C ASN A 95 -2.19 -20.13 -5.82
N TYR A 96 -2.39 -19.10 -5.00
CA TYR A 96 -2.12 -19.14 -3.57
C TYR A 96 -3.39 -19.19 -2.74
N ARG A 97 -3.28 -19.71 -1.52
CA ARG A 97 -4.38 -19.80 -0.55
C ARG A 97 -4.02 -19.11 0.76
N LEU A 98 -5.03 -18.53 1.42
CA LEU A 98 -4.92 -17.97 2.76
C LEU A 98 -6.01 -18.57 3.65
N GLY A 99 -5.61 -19.38 4.64
CA GLY A 99 -6.56 -20.08 5.51
C GLY A 99 -7.56 -20.93 4.74
N GLY A 100 -7.09 -21.73 3.78
CA GLY A 100 -7.90 -22.64 2.95
C GLY A 100 -8.60 -22.01 1.74
N GLU A 101 -8.82 -20.68 1.75
CA GLU A 101 -9.48 -19.94 0.68
C GLU A 101 -8.48 -19.49 -0.38
N GLN A 102 -8.83 -19.63 -1.66
CA GLN A 102 -7.99 -19.16 -2.76
C GLN A 102 -7.99 -17.62 -2.83
N ILE A 103 -6.79 -17.03 -2.89
CA ILE A 103 -6.63 -15.59 -3.05
C ILE A 103 -6.86 -15.25 -4.52
N LYS A 104 -7.73 -14.27 -4.80
CA LYS A 104 -8.00 -13.84 -6.18
C LYS A 104 -6.80 -13.07 -6.74
N SER A 105 -6.43 -13.37 -7.98
CA SER A 105 -5.47 -12.56 -8.71
C SER A 105 -6.12 -11.27 -9.21
N SER A 106 -5.29 -10.24 -9.41
CA SER A 106 -5.69 -8.95 -9.95
C SER A 106 -4.59 -8.40 -10.86
N PRO A 107 -4.92 -7.76 -12.00
CA PRO A 107 -3.93 -7.18 -12.90
C PRO A 107 -3.32 -5.86 -12.38
N GLU A 108 -3.99 -5.20 -11.43
CA GLU A 108 -3.56 -3.93 -10.84
C GLU A 108 -3.98 -3.91 -9.36
N GLU A 109 -3.08 -3.50 -8.48
CA GLU A 109 -3.37 -3.29 -7.07
C GLU A 109 -2.91 -1.90 -6.61
N LYS A 110 -3.65 -1.33 -5.67
CA LYS A 110 -3.31 -0.03 -5.07
C LYS A 110 -2.65 -0.25 -3.74
N ASP A 111 -1.47 0.33 -3.62
CA ASP A 111 -0.68 0.31 -2.40
C ASP A 111 -0.31 1.73 -2.00
N LEU A 112 -0.65 2.12 -0.77
CA LEU A 112 -0.42 3.49 -0.26
C LEU A 112 -0.85 4.57 -1.27
N ARG A 113 -1.98 4.39 -1.95
CA ARG A 113 -2.51 5.31 -3.01
C ARG A 113 -1.73 5.33 -4.33
N VAL A 114 -0.75 4.45 -4.51
CA VAL A 114 -0.03 4.23 -5.77
C VAL A 114 -0.58 2.98 -6.43
N SER A 115 -1.02 3.11 -7.69
CA SER A 115 -1.40 1.96 -8.52
C SER A 115 -0.16 1.24 -9.05
N ILE A 116 -0.10 -0.08 -8.90
CA ILE A 116 0.95 -0.95 -9.45
C ILE A 116 0.27 -2.03 -10.29
N ASP A 117 0.66 -2.13 -11.57
CA ASP A 117 0.14 -3.15 -12.48
C ASP A 117 1.11 -4.32 -12.68
N GLU A 118 0.62 -5.42 -13.24
CA GLU A 118 1.39 -6.64 -13.53
C GLU A 118 2.62 -6.41 -14.44
N LYS A 119 2.63 -5.32 -15.21
CA LYS A 119 3.70 -4.94 -16.15
C LYS A 119 4.65 -3.90 -15.57
N LEU A 120 4.41 -3.42 -14.35
CA LEU A 120 5.09 -2.29 -13.72
C LEU A 120 5.04 -1.01 -14.58
N ASN A 121 3.96 -0.82 -15.35
CA ASN A 121 3.75 0.39 -16.13
C ASN A 121 3.15 1.50 -15.25
N MET A 122 3.84 2.63 -15.19
CA MET A 122 3.44 3.77 -14.35
C MET A 122 2.47 4.73 -15.04
N THR A 123 2.11 4.49 -16.30
CA THR A 123 1.24 5.37 -17.10
C THR A 123 -0.10 5.62 -16.41
N GLN A 124 -0.74 4.56 -15.87
CA GLN A 124 -2.01 4.69 -15.17
C GLN A 124 -1.88 5.56 -13.91
N GLN A 125 -0.83 5.35 -13.13
CA GLN A 125 -0.54 6.17 -11.95
C GLN A 125 -0.28 7.64 -12.31
N CYS A 126 0.52 7.90 -13.36
CA CYS A 126 0.75 9.24 -13.88
C CYS A 126 -0.55 9.94 -14.28
N MET A 127 -1.44 9.24 -15.00
CA MET A 127 -2.75 9.78 -15.37
C MET A 127 -3.60 10.10 -14.14
N LEU A 128 -3.63 9.22 -13.13
CA LEU A 128 -4.37 9.46 -11.89
C LEU A 128 -3.83 10.66 -11.10
N ALA A 129 -2.50 10.81 -11.01
CA ALA A 129 -1.86 11.95 -10.35
C ALA A 129 -2.17 13.26 -11.09
N ALA A 130 -2.07 13.27 -12.42
CA ALA A 130 -2.43 14.42 -13.26
C ALA A 130 -3.91 14.79 -13.12
N GLN A 131 -4.82 13.80 -13.15
CA GLN A 131 -6.26 14.02 -12.97
C GLN A 131 -6.59 14.65 -11.61
N LYS A 132 -6.01 14.14 -10.50
CA LYS A 132 -6.21 14.72 -9.17
C LYS A 132 -5.71 16.17 -9.11
N SER A 133 -4.52 16.42 -9.67
CA SER A 133 -3.92 17.76 -9.69
C SER A 133 -4.74 18.74 -10.53
N ASN A 134 -5.27 18.30 -11.67
CA ASN A 134 -6.15 19.10 -12.52
C ASN A 134 -7.47 19.45 -11.84
N ARG A 135 -8.03 18.52 -11.04
CA ARG A 135 -9.24 18.82 -10.24
C ARG A 135 -8.96 19.92 -9.21
N VAL A 136 -7.84 19.84 -8.50
CA VAL A 136 -7.41 20.88 -7.54
C VAL A 136 -7.18 22.22 -8.24
N LEU A 137 -6.49 22.21 -9.39
CA LEU A 137 -6.30 23.41 -10.21
C LEU A 137 -7.64 24.05 -10.60
N GLY A 138 -8.61 23.24 -11.01
CA GLY A 138 -9.96 23.71 -11.32
C GLY A 138 -10.64 24.37 -10.12
N CYS A 139 -10.49 23.80 -8.91
CA CYS A 139 -11.01 24.38 -7.68
C CYS A 139 -10.34 25.73 -7.35
N ILE A 140 -9.01 25.82 -7.47
CA ILE A 140 -8.27 27.06 -7.24
C ILE A 140 -8.74 28.15 -8.22
N LYS A 141 -8.84 27.83 -9.51
CA LYS A 141 -9.30 28.77 -10.55
C LYS A 141 -10.70 29.31 -10.27
N ARG A 142 -11.61 28.49 -9.74
CA ARG A 142 -12.99 28.90 -9.43
C ARG A 142 -13.14 29.66 -8.12
N SER A 143 -12.32 29.34 -7.12
CA SER A 143 -12.53 29.82 -5.74
C SER A 143 -11.66 31.03 -5.38
N VAL A 144 -10.54 31.20 -6.07
CA VAL A 144 -9.63 32.32 -5.86
C VAL A 144 -9.90 33.36 -6.93
N THR A 145 -10.06 34.63 -6.56
CA THR A 145 -10.22 35.74 -7.51
C THR A 145 -8.87 36.31 -7.94
N SER A 146 -7.93 36.43 -7.00
CA SER A 146 -6.57 36.88 -7.28
C SER A 146 -5.83 35.90 -8.20
N ARG A 147 -5.05 36.46 -9.15
CA ARG A 147 -4.14 35.72 -10.03
C ARG A 147 -2.68 36.10 -9.79
N LEU A 148 -2.43 36.88 -8.74
CA LEU A 148 -1.09 37.28 -8.35
C LEU A 148 -0.26 36.06 -7.96
N ARG A 149 1.01 36.09 -8.33
CA ARG A 149 1.96 35.00 -8.07
C ARG A 149 2.03 34.70 -6.57
N GLU A 150 1.99 35.73 -5.75
CA GLU A 150 2.05 35.70 -4.29
C GLU A 150 0.86 34.94 -3.68
N GLY A 151 -0.30 34.95 -4.34
CA GLY A 151 -1.49 34.20 -3.90
C GLY A 151 -1.57 32.79 -4.49
N ILE A 152 -1.21 32.62 -5.77
CA ILE A 152 -1.33 31.34 -6.47
C ILE A 152 -0.22 30.36 -6.09
N LEU A 153 1.02 30.84 -5.89
CA LEU A 153 2.16 29.97 -5.64
C LEU A 153 2.04 29.20 -4.31
N PRO A 154 1.62 29.79 -3.17
CA PRO A 154 1.40 29.04 -1.95
C PRO A 154 0.30 27.98 -2.09
N LEU A 155 -0.78 28.30 -2.81
CA LEU A 155 -1.88 27.37 -3.05
C LEU A 155 -1.46 26.19 -3.94
N TYR A 156 -0.67 26.45 -4.98
CA TYR A 156 -0.08 25.40 -5.80
C TYR A 156 0.79 24.47 -4.95
N SER A 157 1.72 25.03 -4.16
CA SER A 157 2.64 24.26 -3.32
C SER A 157 1.93 23.47 -2.22
N ALA A 158 0.87 24.01 -1.62
CA ALA A 158 0.17 23.34 -0.53
C ALA A 158 -0.87 22.30 -1.00
N LEU A 159 -1.53 22.55 -2.14
CA LEU A 159 -2.69 21.75 -2.56
C LEU A 159 -2.44 20.88 -3.80
N MET A 160 -1.67 21.37 -4.77
CA MET A 160 -1.44 20.62 -6.02
C MET A 160 -0.17 19.78 -5.95
N ARG A 161 0.94 20.40 -5.54
CA ARG A 161 2.26 19.76 -5.51
C ARG A 161 2.28 18.43 -4.76
N PRO A 162 1.62 18.26 -3.60
CA PRO A 162 1.59 16.97 -2.91
C PRO A 162 0.98 15.84 -3.76
N HIS A 163 0.01 16.12 -4.63
CA HIS A 163 -0.58 15.10 -5.50
C HIS A 163 0.36 14.64 -6.62
N LEU A 164 1.28 15.51 -7.05
CA LEU A 164 2.26 15.22 -8.10
C LEU A 164 3.55 14.62 -7.55
N GLU A 165 3.93 14.93 -6.31
CA GLU A 165 5.21 14.49 -5.75
C GLU A 165 5.08 13.27 -4.82
N TYR A 166 3.86 12.96 -4.37
CA TYR A 166 3.63 11.82 -3.48
C TYR A 166 4.08 10.51 -4.13
N CYS A 167 5.03 9.84 -3.47
CA CYS A 167 5.67 8.59 -3.92
C CYS A 167 6.30 8.68 -5.32
N VAL A 168 6.69 9.87 -5.80
CA VAL A 168 7.24 10.05 -7.16
C VAL A 168 8.50 9.21 -7.42
N GLN A 169 9.28 8.89 -6.39
CA GLN A 169 10.43 7.99 -6.48
C GLN A 169 10.06 6.60 -7.01
N LEU A 170 8.82 6.16 -6.80
CA LEU A 170 8.34 4.85 -7.24
C LEU A 170 7.84 4.87 -8.70
N TRP A 171 7.09 5.91 -9.09
CA TRP A 171 6.37 5.94 -10.37
C TRP A 171 6.95 6.90 -11.41
N GLY A 172 7.86 7.77 -11.00
CA GLY A 172 8.63 8.65 -11.88
C GLY A 172 10.14 8.56 -11.63
N PRO A 173 10.76 7.35 -11.62
CA PRO A 173 12.21 7.25 -11.56
C PRO A 173 12.77 7.78 -12.89
N SER A 174 13.06 9.07 -12.96
CA SER A 174 13.94 9.60 -13.99
C SER A 174 15.28 8.85 -13.87
N THR A 175 15.76 8.29 -14.99
CA THR A 175 17.11 7.78 -15.12
C THR A 175 18.06 8.86 -14.59
N ARG A 176 18.64 8.66 -13.39
CA ARG A 176 19.76 9.48 -12.94
C ARG A 176 20.88 9.27 -13.94
N LYS A 177 21.02 10.19 -14.91
CA LYS A 177 22.37 10.57 -15.32
C LYS A 177 22.96 11.25 -14.10
N THR A 178 23.86 10.54 -13.44
CA THR A 178 24.75 11.09 -12.43
C THR A 178 25.43 12.32 -13.03
N TRP A 179 25.14 13.49 -12.48
CA TRP A 179 26.04 14.63 -12.63
C TRP A 179 27.24 14.36 -11.72
N THR A 180 28.23 13.68 -12.27
CA THR A 180 29.64 13.77 -11.86
C THR A 180 30.35 14.61 -12.89
#